data_AF-A0A2A5G6Z0-F1
#
_entry.id   AF-A0A2A5G6Z0-F1
#
_cell.length_a   1.000
_cell.length_b   1.000
_cell.length_c   1.000
_cell.angle_alpha   90.00
_cell.angle_beta   90.00
_cell.angle_gamma   90.00
#
_symmetry.space_group_name_H-M   'P 1'
#
loop_
_entity.id
_entity.type
_entity.pdbx_description
1 polymer ?
#
loop_
_entity_poly.entity_id
_entity_poly.type
_entity_poly.pdbx_seq_one_letter_code
_entity_poly.pdbx_strand_id
1 'polypeptide(L)'
;MNYIKINADISAATFKGLSLSYQRKLALLTTLLIWLGLSFAGLSIANQYADSQSVSDIAIISFLGMTIHYILGGKLALYSLTKSLVKITPLGVLYRRDKAILEKAKTELFKIAQNNDLQLYLNYARVNPEIRSAGNLQVIEHQKKGDLQEWGKDVRNLKKLANLVYQIHVVEQFFNEEELLIGKVP
;
A
#
# COMPACT_ATOMS: atom_id res chain seq x y z
N MET A 1 5.25 11.69 -36.72
CA MET A 1 4.18 10.86 -36.09
C MET A 1 3.63 11.68 -34.95
N ASN A 2 2.31 11.91 -34.86
CA ASN A 2 1.73 12.58 -33.70
C ASN A 2 1.71 11.60 -32.53
N TYR A 3 2.56 11.82 -31.53
CA TYR A 3 2.60 11.05 -30.31
C TYR A 3 1.57 11.62 -29.32
N ILE A 4 0.65 10.78 -28.86
CA ILE A 4 -0.29 11.15 -27.78
C ILE A 4 0.44 10.89 -26.47
N LYS A 5 0.61 11.94 -25.64
CA LYS A 5 1.24 11.82 -24.33
C LYS A 5 0.24 11.28 -23.31
N ILE A 6 0.63 10.24 -22.59
CA ILE A 6 -0.20 9.61 -21.55
C ILE A 6 -0.34 10.47 -20.29
N ASN A 7 0.51 11.51 -20.14
CA ASN A 7 0.59 12.42 -19.00
C ASN A 7 0.51 11.68 -17.65
N ALA A 8 1.36 10.66 -17.49
CA ALA A 8 1.36 9.80 -16.31
C ALA A 8 2.20 10.40 -15.19
N ASP A 9 1.64 10.41 -13.97
CA ASP A 9 2.43 10.63 -12.76
C ASP A 9 3.30 9.40 -12.49
N ILE A 10 4.60 9.51 -12.78
CA ILE A 10 5.61 8.45 -12.57
C ILE A 10 5.61 7.97 -11.13
N SER A 11 5.26 8.84 -10.17
CA SER A 11 5.22 8.46 -8.75
C SER A 11 4.17 7.40 -8.47
N ALA A 12 3.06 7.38 -9.23
CA ALA A 12 2.03 6.35 -9.17
C ALA A 12 2.51 5.03 -9.80
N ALA A 13 3.15 5.09 -10.97
CA ALA A 13 3.66 3.90 -11.66
C ALA A 13 4.82 3.21 -10.93
N THR A 14 5.63 3.99 -10.21
CA THR A 14 6.77 3.49 -9.42
C THR A 14 6.43 3.20 -7.95
N PHE A 15 5.19 3.47 -7.53
CA PHE A 15 4.75 3.42 -6.12
C PHE A 15 5.72 4.16 -5.18
N LYS A 16 6.16 5.35 -5.60
CA LYS A 16 7.17 6.14 -4.89
C LYS A 16 6.72 6.42 -3.45
N GLY A 17 7.61 6.12 -2.50
CA GLY A 17 7.39 6.37 -1.08
C GLY A 17 6.83 5.17 -0.29
N LEU A 18 6.60 4.02 -0.94
CA LEU A 18 6.40 2.76 -0.22
C LEU A 18 7.61 2.44 0.65
N SER A 19 7.33 1.90 1.84
CA SER A 19 8.38 1.48 2.76
C SER A 19 9.23 0.34 2.19
N LEU A 20 10.54 0.43 2.41
CA LEU A 20 11.50 -0.58 2.01
C LEU A 20 11.43 -1.81 2.93
N SER A 21 11.92 -2.96 2.44
CA SER A 21 11.97 -4.19 3.22
C SER A 21 12.67 -4.01 4.57
N TYR A 22 13.80 -3.29 4.61
CA TYR A 22 14.51 -3.04 5.87
C TYR A 22 13.67 -2.21 6.85
N GLN A 23 12.95 -1.19 6.36
CA GLN A 23 12.10 -0.34 7.20
C GLN A 23 10.95 -1.14 7.80
N ARG A 24 10.36 -2.07 7.04
CA ARG A 24 9.33 -2.99 7.53
C ARG A 24 9.87 -3.93 8.60
N LYS A 25 11.08 -4.48 8.41
CA LYS A 25 11.74 -5.33 9.42
C LYS A 25 12.04 -4.57 10.70
N LEU A 26 12.54 -3.33 10.59
CA LEU A 26 12.80 -2.46 11.73
C LEU A 26 11.52 -2.11 12.49
N ALA A 27 10.46 -1.74 11.77
CA ALA A 27 9.15 -1.47 12.34
C ALA A 27 8.55 -2.71 13.04
N LEU A 28 8.75 -3.90 12.48
CA LEU A 28 8.34 -5.15 13.12
C LEU A 28 9.13 -5.40 14.41
N LEU A 29 10.46 -5.30 14.36
CA LEU A 29 11.33 -5.52 15.51
C LEU A 29 10.99 -4.55 16.65
N THR A 30 10.85 -3.26 16.35
CA THR A 30 10.47 -2.24 17.33
C THR A 30 9.10 -2.50 17.94
N THR A 31 8.10 -2.88 17.13
CA THR A 31 6.79 -3.30 17.64
C THR A 31 6.90 -4.51 18.58
N LEU A 32 7.70 -5.52 18.22
CA LEU A 32 7.92 -6.70 19.07
C LEU A 32 8.59 -6.33 20.39
N LEU A 33 9.63 -5.49 20.37
CA LEU A 33 10.32 -5.01 21.57
C LEU A 33 9.38 -4.23 22.49
N ILE A 34 8.48 -3.41 21.95
CA ILE A 34 7.47 -2.71 22.74
C ILE A 34 6.55 -3.71 23.46
N TRP A 35 6.04 -4.72 22.75
CA TRP A 35 5.17 -5.73 23.36
C TRP A 35 5.89 -6.60 24.38
N LEU A 36 7.14 -6.99 24.10
CA LEU A 36 7.97 -7.73 25.06
C LEU A 36 8.25 -6.91 26.31
N GLY A 37 8.63 -5.63 26.16
CA GLY A 37 8.85 -4.72 27.28
C GLY A 37 7.58 -4.50 28.11
N LEU A 38 6.44 -4.30 27.46
CA LEU A 38 5.15 -4.14 28.13
C LEU A 38 4.75 -5.42 28.89
N SER A 39 4.97 -6.58 28.29
CA SER A 39 4.67 -7.88 28.91
C SER A 39 5.60 -8.14 30.10
N PHE A 40 6.89 -7.84 29.98
CA PHE A 40 7.86 -7.96 31.06
C PHE A 40 7.55 -7.01 32.23
N ALA A 41 7.19 -5.76 31.93
CA ALA A 41 6.75 -4.80 32.96
C ALA A 41 5.48 -5.27 33.65
N GLY A 42 4.49 -5.75 32.88
CA GLY A 42 3.25 -6.32 33.42
C GLY A 42 3.51 -7.52 34.32
N LEU A 43 4.38 -8.45 33.91
CA LEU A 43 4.77 -9.60 34.71
C LEU A 43 5.51 -9.20 35.99
N SER A 44 6.40 -8.21 35.91
CA SER A 44 7.15 -7.71 37.08
C SER A 44 6.21 -7.09 38.11
N ILE A 45 5.24 -6.29 37.67
CA ILE A 45 4.20 -5.72 38.55
C ILE A 45 3.33 -6.84 39.12
N ALA A 46 2.88 -7.79 38.30
CA ALA A 46 2.06 -8.90 38.76
C ALA A 46 2.77 -9.72 39.86
N ASN A 47 4.05 -10.02 39.68
CA ASN A 47 4.84 -10.74 40.68
C ASN A 47 5.07 -9.91 41.95
N GLN A 48 5.24 -8.60 41.85
CA GLN A 48 5.43 -7.72 43.01
C GLN A 48 4.17 -7.63 43.89
N TYR A 49 2.99 -7.74 43.30
CA TYR A 49 1.71 -7.58 44.00
C TYR A 49 0.87 -8.85 44.01
N ALA A 50 1.47 -10.02 43.76
CA ALA A 50 0.74 -11.29 43.65
C ALA A 50 -0.07 -11.62 44.93
N ASP A 51 0.46 -11.28 46.09
CA ASP A 51 -0.18 -11.53 47.39
C ASP A 51 -1.05 -10.35 47.87
N SER A 52 -1.18 -9.29 47.06
CA SER A 52 -1.99 -8.13 47.42
C SER A 52 -3.48 -8.39 47.14
N GLN A 53 -4.25 -8.49 48.21
CA GLN A 53 -5.70 -8.66 48.14
C GLN A 53 -6.39 -7.53 47.35
N SER A 54 -5.88 -6.30 47.46
CA SER A 54 -6.38 -5.15 46.70
C SER A 54 -6.21 -5.31 45.18
N VAL A 55 -5.13 -5.94 44.71
CA VAL A 55 -4.90 -6.18 43.27
C VAL A 55 -5.85 -7.27 42.75
N SER A 56 -6.09 -8.30 43.54
CA SER A 56 -7.11 -9.32 43.24
C SER A 56 -8.51 -8.69 43.09
N ASP A 57 -8.91 -7.83 44.03
CA ASP A 57 -10.22 -7.16 43.99
C ASP A 57 -10.35 -6.26 42.76
N ILE A 58 -9.30 -5.49 42.42
CA ILE A 58 -9.27 -4.64 41.22
C ILE A 58 -9.39 -5.48 39.95
N ALA A 59 -8.69 -6.63 39.87
CA ALA A 59 -8.75 -7.52 38.72
C ALA A 59 -10.15 -8.12 38.51
N ILE A 60 -10.80 -8.55 39.60
CA ILE A 60 -12.15 -9.10 39.58
C ILE A 60 -13.16 -8.02 39.15
N ILE A 61 -13.11 -6.82 39.75
CA ILE A 61 -13.99 -5.70 39.39
C ILE A 61 -13.81 -5.33 37.91
N SER A 62 -12.56 -5.26 37.44
CA SER A 62 -12.24 -4.95 36.04
C SER A 62 -12.80 -6.00 35.09
N PHE A 63 -12.66 -7.29 35.42
CA PHE A 63 -13.21 -8.40 34.64
C PHE A 63 -14.74 -8.36 34.59
N LEU A 64 -15.40 -8.11 35.73
CA LEU A 64 -16.85 -8.02 35.82
C LEU A 64 -17.38 -6.83 35.00
N GLY A 65 -16.73 -5.67 35.11
CA GLY A 65 -17.06 -4.48 34.33
C GLY A 65 -16.88 -4.69 32.82
N MET A 66 -15.81 -5.38 32.40
CA MET A 66 -15.59 -5.74 30.99
C MET A 66 -16.66 -6.70 30.47
N THR A 67 -17.10 -7.65 31.28
CA THR A 67 -18.15 -8.62 30.92
C THR A 67 -19.49 -7.92 30.77
N ILE A 68 -19.86 -7.05 31.71
CA ILE A 68 -21.08 -6.23 31.62
C ILE A 68 -21.04 -5.34 30.37
N HIS A 69 -19.91 -4.68 30.11
CA HIS A 69 -19.74 -3.87 28.90
C HIS A 69 -19.92 -4.69 27.62
N TYR A 70 -19.38 -5.91 27.56
CA TYR A 70 -19.56 -6.81 26.43
C TYR A 70 -21.02 -7.22 26.23
N ILE A 71 -21.72 -7.59 27.30
CA ILE A 71 -23.14 -7.97 27.27
C ILE A 71 -24.02 -6.81 26.79
N LEU A 72 -23.78 -5.59 27.29
CA LEU A 72 -24.58 -4.41 26.96
C LEU A 72 -24.23 -3.81 25.59
N GLY A 73 -22.95 -3.81 25.21
CA GLY A 73 -22.46 -3.14 24.00
C GLY A 73 -22.21 -4.05 22.80
N GLY A 74 -22.27 -5.38 22.98
CA GLY A 74 -21.98 -6.39 21.97
C GLY A 74 -20.54 -6.37 21.44
N LYS A 75 -19.65 -5.59 22.07
CA LYS A 75 -18.26 -5.38 21.64
C LYS A 75 -17.32 -5.47 22.83
N LEU A 76 -16.21 -6.17 22.64
CA LEU A 76 -15.18 -6.29 23.67
C LEU A 76 -14.35 -4.99 23.69
N ALA A 77 -14.38 -4.25 24.82
CA ALA A 77 -13.62 -3.01 24.97
C ALA A 77 -12.12 -3.22 24.70
N LEU A 78 -11.57 -4.34 25.18
CA LEU A 78 -10.19 -4.76 24.92
C LEU A 78 -9.88 -4.84 23.42
N TYR A 79 -10.77 -5.41 22.61
CA TYR A 79 -10.55 -5.51 21.17
C TYR A 79 -10.46 -4.13 20.50
N SER A 80 -11.30 -3.18 20.91
CA SER A 80 -11.24 -1.79 20.41
C SER A 80 -9.95 -1.08 20.82
N LEU A 81 -9.52 -1.27 22.07
CA LEU A 81 -8.26 -0.75 22.58
C LEU A 81 -7.07 -1.34 21.83
N THR A 82 -7.00 -2.67 21.68
CA THR A 82 -5.94 -3.35 20.93
C THR A 82 -5.91 -2.87 19.48
N LYS A 83 -7.06 -2.73 18.81
CA LYS A 83 -7.13 -2.21 17.44
C LYS A 83 -6.61 -0.76 17.35
N SER A 84 -6.82 0.03 18.39
CA SER A 84 -6.34 1.41 18.46
C SER A 84 -4.84 1.49 18.77
N LEU A 85 -4.35 0.64 19.68
CA LEU A 85 -2.95 0.49 20.01
C LEU A 85 -2.13 0.01 18.81
N VAL A 86 -2.61 -1.01 18.09
CA VAL A 86 -1.95 -1.52 16.89
C VAL A 86 -1.75 -0.42 15.86
N LYS A 87 -2.71 0.50 15.70
CA LYS A 87 -2.57 1.63 14.76
C LYS A 87 -1.37 2.52 15.09
N ILE A 88 -1.11 2.79 16.37
CA ILE A 88 -0.04 3.71 16.80
C ILE A 88 1.34 3.04 16.88
N THR A 89 1.41 1.71 16.84
CA THR A 89 2.71 1.01 16.77
C THR A 89 3.51 1.43 15.53
N PRO A 90 4.86 1.39 15.57
CA PRO A 90 5.69 1.69 14.41
C PRO A 90 5.26 0.94 13.15
N LEU A 91 4.95 -0.35 13.29
CA LEU A 91 4.43 -1.19 12.22
C LEU A 91 3.07 -0.72 11.70
N GLY A 92 2.12 -0.39 12.59
CA GLY A 92 0.79 0.08 12.22
C GLY A 92 0.78 1.45 11.54
N VAL A 93 1.67 2.35 11.94
CA VAL A 93 1.88 3.64 11.25
C VAL A 93 2.43 3.40 9.84
N LEU A 94 3.44 2.54 9.70
CA LEU A 94 4.06 2.22 8.42
C LEU A 94 3.06 1.62 7.43
N TYR A 95 2.27 0.63 7.86
CA TYR A 95 1.25 0.01 6.99
C TYR A 95 0.16 0.98 6.55
N ARG A 96 -0.29 1.89 7.44
CA ARG A 96 -1.30 2.91 7.07
C ARG A 96 -0.76 3.87 6.02
N ARG A 97 0.48 4.32 6.17
CA ARG A 97 1.15 5.17 5.19
C ARG A 97 1.29 4.46 3.85
N ASP A 98 1.81 3.24 3.85
CA ASP A 98 1.96 2.44 2.63
C ASP A 98 0.63 2.21 1.93
N LYS A 99 -0.43 1.92 2.70
CA LYS A 99 -1.78 1.76 2.16
C LYS A 99 -2.27 3.05 1.49
N ALA A 100 -2.09 4.21 2.12
CA ALA A 100 -2.52 5.47 1.53
C ALA A 100 -1.79 5.78 0.21
N ILE A 101 -0.48 5.50 0.15
CA ILE A 101 0.33 5.65 -1.07
C ILE A 101 -0.18 4.70 -2.16
N LEU A 102 -0.46 3.45 -1.80
CA LEU A 102 -0.96 2.46 -2.75
C LEU A 102 -2.34 2.81 -3.29
N GLU A 103 -3.28 3.27 -2.45
CA GLU A 103 -4.61 3.69 -2.89
C GLU A 103 -4.54 4.93 -3.79
N LYS A 104 -3.66 5.89 -3.49
CA LYS A 104 -3.40 7.04 -4.37
C LYS A 104 -2.86 6.57 -5.72
N ALA A 105 -1.83 5.73 -5.73
CA ALA A 105 -1.23 5.20 -6.96
C ALA A 105 -2.25 4.42 -7.80
N LYS A 106 -3.06 3.57 -7.15
CA LYS A 106 -4.15 2.83 -7.78
C LYS A 106 -5.16 3.76 -8.45
N THR A 107 -5.56 4.82 -7.76
CA THR A 107 -6.51 5.82 -8.27
C THR A 107 -5.96 6.50 -9.52
N GLU A 108 -4.70 6.96 -9.49
CA GLU A 108 -4.05 7.60 -10.64
C GLU A 108 -3.86 6.64 -11.82
N LEU A 109 -3.41 5.40 -11.57
CA LEU A 109 -3.22 4.40 -12.63
C LEU A 109 -4.53 4.06 -13.34
N PHE A 110 -5.63 3.90 -12.61
CA PHE A 110 -6.92 3.66 -13.25
C PHE A 110 -7.47 4.88 -13.96
N LYS A 111 -7.24 6.08 -13.43
CA LYS A 111 -7.60 7.33 -14.12
C LYS A 111 -6.85 7.45 -15.46
N ILE A 112 -5.56 7.14 -15.48
CA ILE A 112 -4.75 7.10 -16.70
C ILE A 112 -5.35 6.10 -17.70
N ALA A 113 -5.64 4.88 -17.24
CA ALA A 113 -6.23 3.84 -18.07
C ALA A 113 -7.67 4.15 -18.51
N GLN A 114 -8.43 4.98 -17.80
CA GLN A 114 -9.76 5.40 -18.25
C GLN A 114 -9.71 6.48 -19.32
N ASN A 115 -8.75 7.39 -19.20
CA ASN A 115 -8.64 8.54 -20.09
C ASN A 115 -7.89 8.25 -21.39
N ASN A 116 -7.22 7.10 -21.49
CA ASN A 116 -6.37 6.74 -22.62
C ASN A 116 -6.71 5.34 -23.12
N ASP A 117 -6.82 5.17 -24.43
CA ASP A 117 -6.82 3.84 -25.04
C ASP A 117 -5.39 3.27 -25.02
N LEU A 118 -5.13 2.30 -24.14
CA LEU A 118 -3.78 1.73 -23.97
C LEU A 118 -3.36 0.92 -25.20
N GLN A 119 -4.30 0.51 -26.06
CA GLN A 119 -4.01 -0.19 -27.31
C GLN A 119 -3.18 0.68 -28.27
N LEU A 120 -3.44 1.99 -28.31
CA LEU A 120 -2.73 2.92 -29.20
C LEU A 120 -1.21 2.92 -28.94
N TYR A 121 -0.82 2.67 -27.70
CA TYR A 121 0.58 2.64 -27.26
C TYR A 121 1.31 1.34 -27.63
N LEU A 122 0.64 0.33 -28.20
CA LEU A 122 1.31 -0.85 -28.76
C LEU A 122 2.27 -0.53 -29.91
N ASN A 123 2.12 0.66 -30.52
CA ASN A 123 3.05 1.18 -31.52
C ASN A 123 4.41 1.54 -30.91
N TYR A 124 4.46 1.91 -29.63
CA TYR A 124 5.71 2.22 -28.90
C TYR A 124 6.58 0.98 -28.70
N ALA A 125 6.03 -0.21 -28.93
CA ALA A 125 6.77 -1.47 -28.89
C ALA A 125 7.90 -1.56 -29.92
N ARG A 126 7.90 -0.70 -30.95
CA ARG A 126 9.04 -0.56 -31.88
C ARG A 126 10.29 -0.01 -31.19
N VAL A 127 10.11 0.81 -30.15
CA VAL A 127 11.19 1.38 -29.34
C VAL A 127 11.43 0.53 -28.10
N ASN A 128 10.37 0.10 -27.42
CA ASN A 128 10.45 -0.72 -26.22
C ASN A 128 9.57 -1.98 -26.31
N PRO A 129 10.15 -3.14 -26.68
CA PRO A 129 9.40 -4.39 -26.85
C PRO A 129 8.63 -4.86 -25.60
N GLU A 130 9.04 -4.45 -24.40
CA GLU A 130 8.39 -4.80 -23.13
C GLU A 130 6.92 -4.37 -23.07
N ILE A 131 6.54 -3.35 -23.84
CA ILE A 131 5.13 -2.90 -23.97
C ILE A 131 4.24 -4.04 -24.48
N ARG A 132 4.78 -4.98 -25.28
CA ARG A 132 4.08 -6.17 -25.78
C ARG A 132 4.25 -7.42 -24.93
N SER A 133 4.85 -7.31 -23.74
CA SER A 133 4.94 -8.45 -22.82
C SER A 133 3.55 -9.01 -22.50
N ALA A 134 3.46 -10.32 -22.25
CA ALA A 134 2.19 -11.00 -21.98
C ALA A 134 1.39 -10.35 -20.84
N GLY A 135 2.08 -9.88 -19.79
CA GLY A 135 1.45 -9.18 -18.68
C GLY A 135 0.83 -7.84 -19.07
N ASN A 136 1.46 -7.10 -19.98
CA ASN A 136 0.96 -5.82 -20.47
C ASN A 136 -0.19 -6.00 -21.48
N LEU A 137 -0.14 -7.04 -22.32
CA LEU A 137 -1.26 -7.40 -23.21
C LEU A 137 -2.52 -7.78 -22.44
N GLN A 138 -2.38 -8.48 -21.31
CA GLN A 138 -3.50 -8.77 -20.40
C GLN A 138 -4.15 -7.49 -19.87
N VAL A 139 -3.36 -6.47 -19.53
CA VAL A 139 -3.89 -5.17 -19.08
C VAL A 139 -4.76 -4.53 -20.17
N ILE A 140 -4.28 -4.53 -21.42
CA ILE A 140 -5.02 -3.97 -22.56
C ILE A 140 -6.30 -4.79 -22.83
N GLU A 141 -6.23 -6.11 -22.71
CA GLU A 141 -7.39 -6.98 -22.89
C GLU A 141 -8.49 -6.70 -21.85
N HIS A 142 -8.12 -6.56 -20.58
CA HIS A 142 -9.07 -6.23 -19.50
C HIS A 142 -9.58 -4.78 -19.57
N GLN A 143 -8.76 -3.86 -20.11
CA GLN A 143 -9.25 -2.52 -20.44
C GLN A 143 -10.37 -2.57 -21.49
N LYS A 144 -10.18 -3.33 -22.57
CA LYS A 144 -11.18 -3.50 -23.64
C LYS A 144 -12.46 -4.16 -23.16
N LYS A 145 -12.34 -5.12 -22.24
CA LYS A 145 -13.49 -5.80 -21.61
C LYS A 145 -14.24 -4.90 -20.62
N GLY A 146 -13.67 -3.76 -20.22
CA GLY A 146 -14.24 -2.85 -19.24
C GLY A 146 -14.14 -3.33 -17.79
N ASP A 147 -13.42 -4.42 -17.52
CA ASP A 147 -13.29 -5.04 -16.20
C ASP A 147 -11.95 -4.72 -15.51
N LEU A 148 -11.14 -3.83 -16.09
CA LEU A 148 -9.80 -3.48 -15.61
C LEU A 148 -9.73 -3.09 -14.13
N GLN A 149 -10.72 -2.34 -13.61
CA GLN A 149 -10.76 -1.95 -12.20
C GLN A 149 -10.99 -3.13 -11.26
N GLU A 150 -11.87 -4.06 -11.66
CA GLU A 150 -12.16 -5.27 -10.89
C GLU A 150 -10.97 -6.22 -10.91
N TRP A 151 -10.43 -6.45 -12.11
CA TRP A 151 -9.25 -7.29 -12.32
C TRP A 151 -8.00 -6.75 -11.60
N GLY A 152 -7.83 -5.43 -11.59
CA GLY A 152 -6.73 -4.74 -10.93
C GLY A 152 -6.90 -4.56 -9.41
N LYS A 153 -7.93 -5.18 -8.78
CA LYS A 153 -7.98 -5.32 -7.32
C LYS A 153 -6.86 -6.21 -6.78
N ASP A 154 -6.40 -7.19 -7.57
CA ASP A 154 -5.22 -7.98 -7.25
C ASP A 154 -3.95 -7.13 -7.41
N VAL A 155 -3.12 -7.09 -6.36
CA VAL A 155 -1.82 -6.39 -6.34
C VAL A 155 -0.91 -6.81 -7.50
N ARG A 156 -0.93 -8.09 -7.89
CA ARG A 156 -0.13 -8.60 -9.02
C ARG A 156 -0.59 -8.00 -10.34
N ASN A 157 -1.89 -7.83 -10.52
CA ASN A 157 -2.48 -7.27 -11.72
C ASN A 157 -2.29 -5.74 -11.76
N LEU A 158 -2.44 -5.07 -10.62
CA LEU A 158 -2.11 -3.65 -10.48
C LEU A 158 -0.64 -3.37 -10.84
N LYS A 159 0.28 -4.25 -10.45
CA LYS A 159 1.70 -4.15 -10.83
C LYS A 159 1.91 -4.25 -12.35
N LYS A 160 1.14 -5.08 -13.06
CA LYS A 160 1.19 -5.16 -14.52
C LYS A 160 0.72 -3.86 -15.16
N LEU A 161 -0.39 -3.28 -14.68
CA LEU A 161 -0.86 -1.97 -15.14
C LEU A 161 0.19 -0.87 -14.89
N ALA A 162 0.76 -0.83 -13.68
CA ALA A 162 1.81 0.10 -13.33
C ALA A 162 3.04 -0.04 -14.24
N ASN A 163 3.44 -1.29 -14.53
CA ASN A 163 4.54 -1.57 -15.45
C ASN A 163 4.24 -1.07 -16.86
N LEU A 164 3.06 -1.36 -17.42
CA LEU A 164 2.68 -0.87 -18.75
C LEU A 164 2.75 0.66 -18.81
N VAL A 165 2.16 1.37 -17.84
CA VAL A 165 2.20 2.84 -17.78
C VAL A 165 3.64 3.35 -17.68
N TYR A 166 4.49 2.69 -16.88
CA TYR A 166 5.90 3.03 -16.78
C TYR A 166 6.65 2.84 -18.11
N GLN A 167 6.47 1.71 -18.80
CA GLN A 167 7.15 1.45 -20.07
C GLN A 167 6.73 2.45 -21.16
N ILE A 168 5.44 2.83 -21.19
CA ILE A 168 4.94 3.88 -22.07
C ILE A 168 5.64 5.20 -21.77
N HIS A 169 5.69 5.58 -20.50
CA HIS A 169 6.33 6.82 -20.06
C HIS A 169 7.82 6.88 -20.45
N VAL A 170 8.56 5.79 -20.29
CA VAL A 170 9.99 5.72 -20.68
C VAL A 170 10.17 6.02 -22.17
N VAL A 171 9.31 5.47 -23.03
CA VAL A 171 9.37 5.74 -24.48
C VAL A 171 9.03 7.21 -24.78
N GLU A 172 8.06 7.80 -24.08
CA GLU A 172 7.75 9.22 -24.25
C GLU A 172 8.90 10.13 -23.83
N GLN A 173 9.65 9.79 -22.77
CA GLN A 173 10.85 10.54 -22.38
C GLN A 173 11.92 10.47 -23.45
N PHE A 174 12.17 9.27 -24.00
CA PHE A 174 13.13 9.08 -25.08
C PHE A 174 12.82 9.97 -26.30
N PHE A 175 11.56 10.03 -26.72
CA PHE A 175 11.17 10.91 -27.83
C PHE A 175 11.29 12.41 -27.50
N ASN A 176 10.97 12.82 -26.27
CA ASN A 176 11.16 14.22 -25.86
C ASN A 176 12.64 14.62 -25.85
N GLU A 177 13.54 13.71 -25.45
CA GLU A 177 14.99 13.94 -25.47
C GLU A 177 15.55 14.00 -26.90
N GLU A 178 15.09 13.14 -27.81
CA GLU A 178 15.45 13.20 -29.23
C GLU A 178 14.98 14.50 -29.90
N GLU A 179 13.74 14.95 -29.65
CA GLU A 179 13.24 16.23 -30.17
C GLU A 179 14.08 17.42 -29.68
N LEU A 180 14.52 17.40 -28.42
CA LEU A 180 15.41 18.41 -27.85
C LEU A 180 16.82 18.40 -28.45
N LEU A 181 17.30 17.24 -28.91
CA LEU A 181 18.60 17.11 -29.58
C LEU A 181 18.54 17.55 -31.05
N ILE A 182 17.44 17.24 -31.74
CA ILE A 182 17.23 17.65 -33.14
C ILE A 182 16.94 19.17 -33.24
N GLY A 183 16.24 19.75 -32.25
CA GLY A 183 16.02 21.19 -32.16
C GLY A 183 17.23 22.01 -31.69
N LYS A 184 18.35 21.37 -31.36
CA LYS A 184 19.62 22.00 -30.92
C LYS A 184 20.75 21.89 -31.95
N VAL A 185 20.44 21.53 -33.20
CA VAL A 185 21.40 21.68 -34.31
C VAL A 185 21.39 23.16 -34.72
N PRO A 186 22.54 23.87 -34.70
CA PRO A 186 22.62 25.30 -34.98
C PRO A 186 22.15 25.68 -36.39
#